data_AF-A0A1H8W1B1-F1
#
_entry.id   AF-A0A1H8W1B1-F1
#
_cell.length_a   1.000
_cell.length_b   1.000
_cell.length_c   1.000
_cell.angle_alpha   90.00
_cell.angle_beta   90.00
_cell.angle_gamma   90.00
#
_symmetry.space_group_name_H-M   'P 1'
#
loop_
_entity.id
_entity.type
_entity.pdbx_description
1 polymer ?
#
loop_
_entity_poly.entity_id
_entity_poly.type
_entity_poly.pdbx_seq_one_letter_code
_entity_poly.pdbx_strand_id
1 'polypeptide(L)'
;MRRVGVLAVILVLAMPIAAFGQQAEMEPKARCAQLLAYWDQRSASKGEGASGSDMARKSAGLDCDNRRYGDGIKRMEDLLRQNRYPVPPPQP
;
A
#
# COMPACT_ATOMS: atom_id res chain seq x y z
N MET A 1 -50.62 42.52 -25.22
CA MET A 1 -49.61 41.45 -25.39
C MET A 1 -48.56 41.61 -24.30
N ARG A 2 -48.48 40.68 -23.33
CA ARG A 2 -47.46 40.67 -22.26
C ARG A 2 -46.87 39.27 -22.22
N ARG A 3 -45.64 39.11 -22.72
CA ARG A 3 -44.90 37.84 -22.66
C ARG A 3 -44.14 37.83 -21.34
N VAL A 4 -44.56 36.99 -20.40
CA VAL A 4 -43.80 36.70 -19.18
C VAL A 4 -42.88 35.54 -19.51
N GLY A 5 -41.60 35.83 -19.73
CA GLY A 5 -40.57 34.81 -19.91
C GLY A 5 -40.04 34.38 -18.55
N VAL A 6 -40.33 33.14 -18.15
CA VAL A 6 -39.77 32.53 -16.94
C VAL A 6 -38.37 32.02 -17.26
N LEU A 7 -37.35 32.64 -16.68
CA LEU A 7 -35.95 32.19 -16.73
C LEU A 7 -35.76 31.05 -15.73
N ALA A 8 -35.63 29.82 -16.24
CA ALA A 8 -35.22 28.66 -15.45
C ALA A 8 -33.69 28.64 -15.35
N VAL A 9 -33.16 28.89 -14.14
CA VAL A 9 -31.74 28.75 -13.81
C VAL A 9 -31.47 27.29 -13.44
N ILE A 10 -30.79 26.54 -14.31
CA ILE A 10 -30.35 25.18 -14.02
C ILE A 10 -29.01 25.28 -13.27
N LEU A 11 -29.04 25.00 -11.97
CA LEU A 11 -27.84 24.92 -11.13
C LEU A 11 -27.17 23.56 -11.38
N VAL A 12 -26.11 23.54 -12.18
CA VAL A 12 -25.28 22.33 -12.37
C VAL A 12 -24.40 22.18 -11.13
N LEU A 13 -24.76 21.24 -10.26
CA LEU A 13 -23.90 20.80 -9.15
C LEU A 13 -22.69 20.07 -9.75
N ALA A 14 -21.56 20.76 -9.84
CA ALA A 14 -20.28 20.16 -10.15
C ALA A 14 -19.90 19.20 -9.00
N MET A 15 -20.14 17.90 -9.18
CA MET A 15 -19.59 16.89 -8.30
C MET A 15 -18.07 16.87 -8.48
N PRO A 16 -17.27 17.08 -7.42
CA PRO A 16 -15.84 16.84 -7.51
C PRO A 16 -15.67 15.34 -7.67
N ILE A 17 -15.24 14.91 -8.86
CA ILE A 17 -14.74 13.57 -9.08
C ILE A 17 -13.48 13.50 -8.23
N ALA A 18 -13.60 12.93 -7.02
CA ALA A 18 -12.44 12.60 -6.24
C ALA A 18 -11.64 11.60 -7.07
N ALA A 19 -10.60 12.09 -7.73
CA ALA A 19 -9.53 11.27 -8.24
C ALA A 19 -8.83 10.65 -7.02
N PHE A 20 -9.44 9.60 -6.46
CA PHE A 20 -8.70 8.63 -5.69
C PHE A 20 -7.67 8.09 -6.67
N GLY A 21 -6.43 8.56 -6.52
CA GLY A 21 -5.32 8.10 -7.31
C GLY A 21 -5.40 6.58 -7.36
N GLN A 22 -5.52 6.06 -8.57
CA GLN A 22 -5.33 4.65 -8.85
C GLN A 22 -3.89 4.36 -8.44
N GLN A 23 -3.67 4.08 -7.15
CA GLN A 23 -2.49 3.40 -6.68
C GLN A 23 -2.50 2.11 -7.50
N ALA A 24 -1.57 1.99 -8.46
CA ALA A 24 -1.45 0.79 -9.28
C ALA A 24 -1.61 -0.41 -8.34
N GLU A 25 -2.69 -1.18 -8.52
CA GLU A 25 -3.05 -2.23 -7.59
C GLU A 25 -2.08 -3.39 -7.83
N MET A 26 -0.95 -3.31 -7.13
CA MET A 26 0.08 -4.33 -7.19
C MET A 26 -0.51 -5.63 -6.64
N GLU A 27 -0.38 -6.70 -7.41
CA GLU A 27 -0.80 -8.04 -7.00
C GLU A 27 -0.27 -8.37 -5.59
N PRO A 28 -1.11 -8.85 -4.65
CA PRO A 28 -0.70 -9.04 -3.25
C PRO A 28 0.54 -9.92 -3.08
N LYS A 29 0.69 -10.95 -3.94
CA LYS A 29 1.88 -11.80 -3.97
C LYS A 29 3.14 -11.00 -4.37
N ALA A 30 3.02 -10.12 -5.37
CA ALA A 30 4.12 -9.26 -5.80
C ALA A 30 4.49 -8.25 -4.71
N ARG A 31 3.49 -7.72 -3.98
CA ARG A 31 3.72 -6.84 -2.83
C ARG A 31 4.50 -7.53 -1.71
N CYS A 32 4.13 -8.76 -1.37
CA CYS A 32 4.90 -9.60 -0.44
C CYS A 32 6.36 -9.76 -0.90
N ALA A 33 6.59 -10.16 -2.15
CA ALA A 33 7.93 -10.36 -2.70
C ALA A 33 8.76 -9.07 -2.66
N GLN A 34 8.15 -7.94 -3.02
CA GLN A 34 8.79 -6.62 -2.96
C GLN A 34 9.28 -6.29 -1.55
N LEU A 35 8.41 -6.46 -0.54
CA LEU A 35 8.74 -6.10 0.83
C LEU A 35 9.82 -7.02 1.42
N LEU A 36 9.75 -8.32 1.13
CA LEU A 36 10.75 -9.30 1.57
C LEU A 36 12.12 -8.99 0.94
N ALA A 37 12.18 -8.73 -0.36
CA ALA A 37 13.43 -8.37 -1.04
C ALA A 37 14.03 -7.06 -0.50
N TYR A 38 13.18 -6.07 -0.23
CA TYR A 38 13.61 -4.80 0.35
C TYR A 38 14.22 -4.99 1.75
N TRP A 39 13.61 -5.84 2.59
CA TRP A 39 14.16 -6.19 3.89
C TRP A 39 15.54 -6.86 3.76
N ASP A 40 15.68 -7.84 2.87
CA ASP A 40 16.92 -8.60 2.72
C ASP A 40 18.09 -7.70 2.32
N GLN A 41 17.84 -6.76 1.40
CA GLN A 41 18.83 -5.77 1.01
C GLN A 41 19.24 -4.86 2.18
N ARG A 42 18.27 -4.43 3.00
CA ARG A 42 18.51 -3.41 4.04
C ARG A 42 19.08 -3.99 5.33
N SER A 43 18.56 -5.14 5.76
CA SER A 43 18.98 -5.85 6.97
C SER A 43 20.41 -6.39 6.87
N ALA A 44 20.83 -6.84 5.68
CA ALA A 44 22.21 -7.22 5.41
C ALA A 44 23.20 -6.08 5.67
N SER A 45 22.82 -4.84 5.31
CA SER A 45 23.65 -3.64 5.53
C SER A 45 23.83 -3.30 7.02
N LYS A 46 22.97 -3.81 7.90
CA LYS A 46 23.00 -3.56 9.35
C LYS A 46 23.40 -4.78 10.19
N GLY A 47 23.64 -5.94 9.57
CA GLY A 47 23.95 -7.18 10.29
C GLY A 47 22.77 -7.75 11.10
N GLU A 48 21.52 -7.45 10.74
CA GLU A 48 20.33 -7.83 11.52
C GLU A 48 19.87 -9.29 11.30
N GLY A 49 20.53 -10.03 10.40
CA GLY A 49 20.10 -11.35 9.91
C GLY A 49 20.09 -12.51 10.92
N ALA A 50 20.50 -12.29 12.17
CA ALA A 50 20.46 -13.30 13.24
C ALA A 50 19.64 -12.84 14.47
N SER A 51 18.90 -11.74 14.36
CA SER A 51 18.14 -11.13 15.46
C SER A 51 16.67 -11.57 15.49
N GLY A 52 15.91 -11.12 16.51
CA GLY A 52 14.46 -11.30 16.56
C GLY A 52 13.73 -10.72 15.34
N SER A 53 14.31 -9.72 14.68
CA SER A 53 13.77 -9.18 13.42
C SER A 53 13.83 -10.19 12.27
N ASP A 54 14.83 -11.09 12.24
CA ASP A 54 14.89 -12.18 11.24
C ASP A 54 13.73 -13.18 11.44
N MET A 55 13.41 -13.50 12.69
CA MET A 55 12.26 -14.36 13.00
C MET A 55 10.94 -13.71 12.56
N ALA A 56 10.77 -12.40 12.82
CA ALA A 56 9.59 -11.67 12.36
C ALA A 56 9.47 -11.64 10.82
N ARG A 57 10.59 -11.47 10.11
CA ARG A 57 10.64 -11.55 8.65
C ARG A 57 10.25 -12.95 8.14
N LYS A 58 10.77 -14.01 8.77
CA LYS A 58 10.42 -15.40 8.43
C LYS A 58 8.94 -15.68 8.63
N SER A 59 8.35 -15.25 9.75
CA SER A 59 6.91 -15.39 9.99
C SER A 59 6.08 -14.67 8.93
N ALA A 60 6.49 -13.45 8.54
CA ALA A 60 5.80 -12.72 7.47
C ALA A 60 5.90 -13.42 6.11
N GLY A 61 7.07 -14.00 5.79
CA GLY A 61 7.27 -14.84 4.62
C GLY A 61 6.33 -16.04 4.59
N LEU A 62 6.18 -16.74 5.71
CA LEU A 62 5.23 -17.86 5.84
C LEU A 62 3.78 -17.42 5.64
N ASP A 63 3.38 -16.24 6.13
CA ASP A 63 2.04 -15.70 5.87
C ASP A 63 1.84 -15.45 4.36
N CYS A 64 2.84 -14.88 3.68
CA CYS A 64 2.83 -14.70 2.23
C CYS A 64 2.75 -16.03 1.47
N ASP A 65 3.55 -17.04 1.85
CA ASP A 65 3.57 -18.36 1.21
C ASP A 65 2.24 -19.11 1.38
N ASN A 66 1.59 -18.94 2.53
CA ASN A 66 0.28 -19.51 2.83
C ASN A 66 -0.90 -18.74 2.20
N ARG A 67 -0.64 -17.81 1.28
CA ARG A 67 -1.64 -16.93 0.64
C ARG A 67 -2.40 -16.03 1.61
N ARG A 68 -1.91 -15.85 2.84
CA ARG A 68 -2.41 -14.86 3.82
C ARG A 68 -1.74 -13.51 3.56
N TYR A 69 -1.84 -13.02 2.33
CA TYR A 69 -1.06 -11.86 1.87
C TYR A 69 -1.31 -10.61 2.71
N GLY A 70 -2.55 -10.35 3.13
CA GLY A 70 -2.86 -9.20 3.99
C GLY A 70 -2.07 -9.21 5.30
N ASP A 71 -2.01 -10.37 5.96
CA ASP A 71 -1.25 -10.54 7.20
C ASP A 71 0.26 -10.42 6.96
N GLY A 72 0.77 -11.07 5.90
CA GLY A 72 2.19 -11.02 5.53
C GLY A 72 2.68 -9.62 5.16
N ILE A 73 1.91 -8.91 4.33
CA ILE A 73 2.19 -7.52 3.93
C ILE A 73 2.18 -6.63 5.18
N LYS A 74 1.12 -6.68 5.99
CA LYS A 74 1.03 -5.88 7.20
C LYS A 74 2.21 -6.12 8.13
N ARG A 75 2.57 -7.39 8.36
CA ARG A 75 3.70 -7.75 9.23
C ARG A 75 5.03 -7.23 8.69
N MET A 76 5.25 -7.32 7.37
CA MET A 76 6.45 -6.74 6.76
C MET A 76 6.50 -5.22 6.88
N GLU A 77 5.38 -4.53 6.65
CA GLU A 77 5.33 -3.07 6.80
C GLU A 77 5.55 -2.63 8.25
N ASP A 78 4.94 -3.34 9.21
CA ASP A 78 5.13 -3.08 10.64
C ASP A 78 6.58 -3.35 11.06
N LEU A 79 7.20 -4.42 10.55
CA LEU A 79 8.61 -4.75 10.79
C LEU A 79 9.55 -3.65 10.24
N LEU A 80 9.31 -3.18 9.01
CA LEU A 80 10.08 -2.09 8.42
C LEU A 80 9.98 -0.83 9.29
N ARG A 81 8.78 -0.46 9.73
CA ARG A 81 8.58 0.72 10.61
C ARG A 81 9.30 0.57 11.94
N GLN A 82 9.23 -0.60 12.58
CA GLN A 82 9.91 -0.90 13.85
C GLN A 82 11.44 -0.75 13.73
N ASN A 83 12.02 -1.21 12.62
CA ASN A 83 13.44 -1.11 12.35
C ASN A 83 13.85 0.24 11.69
N ARG A 84 12.92 1.20 11.63
CA ARG A 84 13.10 2.54 11.05
C ARG A 84 13.54 2.51 9.59
N TYR A 85 13.02 1.54 8.84
CA TYR A 85 13.09 1.49 7.40
C TYR A 85 11.84 2.12 6.79
N PRO A 86 11.99 2.98 5.77
CA PRO A 86 10.83 3.46 5.04
C PRO A 86 10.14 2.27 4.35
N VAL A 87 8.81 2.27 4.36
CA VAL A 87 8.05 1.28 3.61
C VAL A 87 8.07 1.68 2.13
N PRO A 88 8.63 0.88 1.22
CA PRO A 88 8.65 1.24 -0.19
C PRO A 88 7.22 1.25 -0.74
N PRO A 89 6.87 2.18 -1.65
CA PRO A 89 5.55 2.20 -2.28
C PRO A 89 5.34 0.93 -3.12
N PRO A 90 4.09 0.46 -3.33
CA PRO A 90 3.81 -0.61 -4.29
C PRO A 90 4.36 -0.23 -5.67
N GLN A 91 5.02 -1.18 -6.34
CA GLN A 91 5.50 -0.97 -7.71
C GLN A 91 4.44 -1.47 -8.71
N PRO A 92 4.33 -0.85 -9.90
CA PRO A 92 3.43 -1.31 -10.95
C PRO A 92 3.85 -2.68 -11.52
#